data_AF-A0A238WWL7-F1
#
_entry.id   AF-A0A238WWL7-F1
#
_cell.length_a   1.000
_cell.length_b   1.000
_cell.length_c   1.000
_cell.angle_alpha   90.00
_cell.angle_beta   90.00
_cell.angle_gamma   90.00
#
_symmetry.space_group_name_H-M   'P 1'
#
loop_
_entity.id
_entity.type
_entity.pdbx_description
1 polymer ?
#
loop_
_entity_poly.entity_id
_entity_poly.type
_entity_poly.pdbx_seq_one_letter_code
_entity_poly.pdbx_strand_id
1 'polypeptide(L)'
;MLDAQAGFCAICKTAPAVHVDHDHATGAVRALLCFNCNGGLGQFRDDPQLLHAAAYYVQFHTIRQQMQAELDATASPPDGASRPGEPPVGSQRRPGTRSTTTRSTGRNSGSRRRTQAGEADG
;
A
#
# COMPACT_ATOMS: atom_id res chain seq x y z
N MET A 1 5.64 27.15 27.35
CA MET A 1 4.87 26.22 26.48
C MET A 1 5.47 24.83 26.49
N LEU A 2 6.74 24.66 26.11
CA LEU A 2 7.37 23.34 25.98
C LEU A 2 7.20 22.46 27.24
N ASP A 3 7.47 23.03 28.42
CA ASP A 3 7.39 22.33 29.72
C ASP A 3 5.94 21.95 30.08
N ALA A 4 4.99 22.85 29.80
CA ALA A 4 3.56 22.62 29.97
C ALA A 4 2.99 21.55 29.01
N GLN A 5 3.75 21.19 27.98
CA GLN A 5 3.47 20.07 27.07
C GLN A 5 4.40 18.86 27.29
N ALA A 6 5.25 18.89 28.32
CA ALA A 6 6.32 17.91 28.56
C ALA A 6 7.22 17.63 27.33
N GLY A 7 7.37 18.60 26.42
CA GLY A 7 8.12 18.45 25.17
C GLY A 7 7.39 17.76 24.02
N PHE A 8 6.12 17.36 24.16
CA PHE A 8 5.38 16.58 23.15
C PHE A 8 4.33 17.41 22.38
N CYS A 9 4.09 17.01 21.13
CA CYS A 9 3.08 17.57 20.23
C CYS A 9 1.69 17.62 20.89
N ALA A 10 1.04 18.79 20.88
CA ALA A 10 -0.24 18.98 21.55
C ALA A 10 -1.38 18.10 21.00
N ILE A 11 -1.32 17.70 19.72
CA ILE A 11 -2.33 16.83 19.09
C ILE A 11 -2.01 15.35 19.35
N CYS A 12 -0.94 14.80 18.78
CA CYS A 12 -0.72 13.35 18.82
C CYS A 12 -0.12 12.82 20.14
N LYS A 13 0.42 13.68 21.00
CA LYS A 13 1.13 13.37 22.26
C LYS A 13 2.35 12.42 22.16
N THR A 14 2.63 11.82 21.01
CA THR A 14 3.68 10.78 20.83
C THR A 14 5.00 11.29 20.23
N ALA A 15 4.98 12.43 19.54
CA ALA A 15 6.15 12.99 18.85
C ALA A 15 6.58 14.33 19.46
N PRO A 16 7.87 14.72 19.35
CA PRO A 16 8.36 16.00 19.88
C PRO A 16 7.60 17.23 19.37
N ALA A 17 7.42 18.22 20.23
CA ALA A 17 6.85 19.52 19.90
C ALA A 17 7.96 20.44 19.35
N VAL A 18 8.03 20.55 18.01
CA VAL A 18 9.13 21.19 17.27
C VAL A 18 8.68 22.36 16.38
N HIS A 19 7.38 22.56 16.21
CA HIS A 19 6.80 23.67 15.43
C HIS A 19 5.82 24.47 16.31
N VAL A 20 5.70 25.78 16.05
CA VAL A 20 4.75 26.66 16.73
C VAL A 20 3.49 26.78 15.89
N ASP A 21 2.39 26.22 16.39
CA ASP A 21 1.07 26.34 15.79
C ASP A 21 0.44 27.68 16.19
N HIS A 22 -0.16 28.36 15.22
CA HIS A 22 -0.74 29.69 15.39
C HIS A 22 -1.97 29.84 14.52
N ASP A 23 -2.90 30.67 14.99
CA ASP A 23 -4.16 30.89 14.34
C ASP A 23 -4.02 31.84 13.14
N HIS A 24 -4.32 31.34 11.94
CA HIS A 24 -4.14 32.10 10.69
C HIS A 24 -5.07 33.33 10.54
N ALA A 25 -6.10 33.48 11.37
CA ALA A 25 -7.00 34.64 11.35
C ALA A 25 -6.61 35.73 12.37
N THR A 26 -6.03 35.35 13.51
CA THR A 26 -5.72 36.26 14.64
C THR A 26 -4.22 36.42 14.93
N GLY A 27 -3.37 35.55 14.38
CA GLY A 27 -1.95 35.46 14.71
C GLY A 27 -1.67 34.88 16.11
N ALA A 28 -2.70 34.48 16.86
CA ALA A 28 -2.54 33.99 18.22
C ALA A 28 -1.86 32.60 18.24
N VAL A 29 -0.80 32.45 19.02
CA VAL A 29 -0.12 31.15 19.20
C VAL A 29 -1.04 30.19 19.95
N ARG A 30 -1.28 29.02 19.36
CA ARG A 30 -2.18 27.99 19.87
C ARG A 30 -1.45 26.98 20.77
N ALA A 31 -0.39 26.36 20.23
CA ALA A 31 0.33 25.27 20.87
C ALA A 31 1.68 24.98 20.19
N LEU A 32 2.43 23.99 20.71
CA LEU A 32 3.55 23.37 19.99
C LEU A 32 3.14 22.03 19.38
N LEU A 33 3.47 21.79 18.11
CA LEU A 33 3.15 20.58 17.36
C LEU A 33 4.39 19.88 16.80
N CYS A 34 4.23 18.62 16.39
CA CYS A 34 5.21 17.95 15.53
C CYS A 34 4.94 18.31 14.05
N PHE A 35 5.96 18.16 13.20
CA PHE A 35 5.90 18.47 11.77
C PHE A 35 4.65 17.87 11.07
N ASN A 36 4.35 16.59 11.31
CA ASN A 36 3.23 15.89 10.66
C ASN A 36 1.86 16.47 11.07
N CYS A 37 1.65 16.78 12.35
CA CYS A 37 0.38 17.38 12.81
C CYS A 37 0.23 18.82 12.32
N ASN A 38 1.30 19.62 12.39
CA ASN A 38 1.30 21.01 11.92
C ASN A 38 1.06 21.09 10.40
N GLY A 39 1.73 20.24 9.63
CA GLY A 39 1.50 20.13 8.18
C GLY A 39 0.09 19.65 7.87
N GLY A 40 -0.44 18.69 8.63
CA GLY A 40 -1.80 18.17 8.49
C GLY A 40 -2.88 19.24 8.62
N LEU A 41 -2.81 20.11 9.64
CA LEU A 41 -3.74 21.23 9.80
C LEU A 41 -3.72 22.15 8.56
N GLY A 42 -2.53 22.49 8.07
CA GLY A 42 -2.36 23.31 6.86
C GLY A 42 -2.89 22.67 5.58
N GLN A 43 -2.75 21.35 5.40
CA GLN A 43 -3.35 20.64 4.25
C GLN A 43 -4.89 20.69 4.28
N PHE A 44 -5.49 20.68 5.48
CA PHE A 44 -6.92 20.88 5.68
C PHE A 44 -7.30 22.36 5.90
N ARG A 45 -6.39 23.31 5.62
CA ARG A 45 -6.60 24.76 5.66
C ARG A 45 -7.12 25.31 7.00
N ASP A 46 -6.81 24.61 8.10
CA ASP A 46 -7.35 24.87 9.44
C ASP A 46 -8.90 24.82 9.55
N ASP A 47 -9.61 24.28 8.55
CA ASP A 47 -11.06 24.17 8.56
C ASP A 47 -11.50 22.98 9.44
N PRO A 48 -12.21 23.22 10.58
CA PRO A 48 -12.69 22.16 11.44
C PRO A 48 -13.68 21.23 10.75
N GLN A 49 -14.49 21.72 9.81
CA GLN A 49 -15.47 20.90 9.08
C GLN A 49 -14.76 19.92 8.14
N LEU A 50 -13.71 20.38 7.44
CA LEU A 50 -12.90 19.52 6.59
C LEU A 50 -12.07 18.51 7.39
N LEU A 51 -11.54 18.90 8.56
CA LEU A 51 -10.87 18.01 9.50
C LEU A 51 -11.81 16.91 10.03
N HIS A 52 -13.05 17.26 10.41
CA HIS A 52 -14.07 16.27 10.80
C HIS A 52 -14.47 15.36 9.63
N ALA A 53 -14.67 15.91 8.43
CA ALA A 53 -14.96 15.11 7.23
C ALA A 53 -13.84 14.11 6.90
N ALA A 54 -12.57 14.49 7.05
CA ALA A 54 -11.43 13.60 6.89
C ALA A 54 -11.41 12.48 7.94
N ALA A 55 -11.73 12.78 9.21
CA ALA A 55 -11.84 11.78 10.26
C ALA A 55 -12.96 10.76 9.99
N TYR A 56 -14.15 11.24 9.60
CA TYR A 56 -15.27 10.37 9.22
C TYR A 56 -14.97 9.52 7.98
N TYR A 57 -14.28 10.08 6.97
CA TYR A 57 -13.86 9.35 5.78
C TYR A 57 -12.97 8.15 6.13
N VAL A 58 -11.94 8.35 6.97
CA VAL A 58 -11.08 7.27 7.45
C VAL A 58 -11.90 6.24 8.22
N GLN A 59 -12.72 6.67 9.20
CA GLN A 59 -13.52 5.77 10.02
C GLN A 59 -14.49 4.91 9.18
N PHE A 60 -15.19 5.50 8.21
CA PHE A 60 -16.09 4.79 7.30
C PHE A 60 -15.34 3.71 6.49
N HIS A 61 -14.18 4.06 5.93
CA HIS A 61 -13.39 3.10 5.14
C HIS A 61 -12.79 1.98 6.01
N THR A 62 -12.35 2.27 7.24
CA THR A 62 -11.91 1.23 8.20
C THR A 62 -13.04 0.25 8.54
N ILE A 63 -14.22 0.74 8.92
CA ILE A 63 -15.38 -0.12 9.25
C ILE A 63 -15.79 -0.94 8.03
N ARG A 64 -15.87 -0.33 6.84
CA ARG A 64 -16.20 -1.04 5.60
C ARG A 64 -15.19 -2.15 5.28
N GLN A 65 -13.90 -1.93 5.50
CA GLN A 65 -12.85 -2.93 5.28
C GLN A 65 -12.94 -4.08 6.28
N GLN A 66 -13.23 -3.80 7.55
CA GLN A 66 -13.45 -4.82 8.59
C GLN A 66 -14.66 -5.70 8.27
N MET A 67 -15.82 -5.08 7.97
CA MET A 67 -17.04 -5.81 7.59
C MET A 67 -16.84 -6.67 6.33
N GLN A 68 -16.09 -6.20 5.33
CA GLN A 68 -15.76 -7.01 4.15
C GLN A 68 -14.88 -8.22 4.52
N ALA A 69 -13.84 -8.02 5.32
CA ALA A 69 -12.95 -9.10 5.74
C ALA A 69 -13.67 -10.16 6.60
N GLU A 70 -14.62 -9.75 7.44
CA GLU A 70 -15.48 -10.67 8.19
C GLU A 70 -16.39 -11.48 7.26
N LEU A 71 -17.05 -10.83 6.30
CA LEU A 71 -17.88 -11.51 5.30
C LEU A 71 -17.07 -12.51 4.47
N ASP A 72 -15.92 -12.09 3.93
CA ASP A 72 -15.04 -12.95 3.14
C ASP A 72 -14.55 -14.16 3.94
N ALA A 73 -14.18 -13.97 5.22
CA ALA A 73 -13.77 -15.05 6.12
C ALA A 73 -14.90 -16.05 6.44
N THR A 74 -16.17 -15.64 6.35
CA THR A 74 -17.33 -16.56 6.45
C THR A 74 -17.73 -17.19 5.11
N ALA A 75 -17.34 -16.57 3.99
CA ALA A 75 -17.68 -17.03 2.64
C ALA A 75 -16.69 -18.06 2.08
N SER A 76 -15.43 -18.06 2.54
CA SER A 76 -14.47 -19.13 2.27
C SER A 76 -14.90 -20.44 2.96
N PRO A 77 -15.25 -21.51 2.22
CA PRO A 77 -15.37 -22.83 2.83
C PRO A 77 -13.98 -23.30 3.31
N PRO A 78 -13.90 -24.16 4.33
CA PRO A 78 -12.61 -24.73 4.75
C PRO A 78 -12.00 -25.55 3.60
N ASP A 79 -10.77 -25.20 3.22
CA ASP A 79 -9.98 -25.94 2.23
C ASP A 79 -9.85 -27.42 2.66
N GLY A 80 -10.49 -28.31 1.91
CA GLY A 80 -10.50 -29.74 2.23
C GLY A 80 -11.84 -30.48 2.07
N ALA A 81 -12.91 -29.81 1.63
CA ALA A 81 -14.20 -30.45 1.32
C ALA A 81 -14.19 -31.33 0.04
N SER A 82 -13.15 -32.16 -0.13
CA SER A 82 -13.06 -33.19 -1.16
C SER A 82 -14.20 -34.20 -0.98
N ARG A 83 -15.18 -34.18 -1.88
CA ARG A 83 -16.32 -35.11 -1.88
C ARG A 83 -15.80 -36.56 -1.90
N PRO A 84 -16.09 -37.39 -0.89
CA PRO A 84 -15.65 -38.78 -0.91
C PRO A 84 -16.41 -39.56 -2.00
N GLY A 85 -15.74 -39.98 -3.07
CA GLY A 85 -16.22 -41.08 -3.92
C GLY A 85 -16.51 -40.79 -5.41
N GLU A 86 -16.21 -39.62 -5.98
CA GLU A 86 -16.23 -39.44 -7.45
C GLU A 86 -14.86 -39.78 -8.07
N PRO A 87 -14.68 -40.95 -8.72
CA PRO A 87 -13.43 -41.28 -9.40
C PRO A 87 -13.26 -40.44 -10.68
N PRO A 88 -12.02 -40.06 -11.06
CA PRO A 88 -11.78 -39.25 -12.25
C PRO A 88 -12.18 -40.01 -13.52
N VAL A 89 -13.14 -39.44 -14.26
CA VAL A 89 -13.68 -40.05 -15.48
C VAL A 89 -12.65 -40.00 -16.62
N GLY A 90 -12.06 -41.15 -16.92
CA GLY A 90 -11.58 -41.47 -18.27
C GLY A 90 -10.30 -40.78 -18.77
N SER A 91 -9.14 -41.11 -18.18
CA SER A 91 -7.83 -40.84 -18.80
C SER A 91 -6.99 -42.10 -19.02
N GLN A 92 -7.57 -43.15 -19.61
CA GLN A 92 -6.82 -44.33 -20.06
C GLN A 92 -5.93 -44.00 -21.27
N ARG A 93 -4.75 -43.41 -21.04
CA ARG A 93 -3.62 -43.47 -22.00
C ARG A 93 -2.58 -44.49 -21.52
N ARG A 94 -2.44 -45.55 -22.30
CA ARG A 94 -1.52 -46.67 -22.06
C ARG A 94 -0.06 -46.26 -22.34
N PRO A 95 0.96 -46.80 -21.63
CA PRO A 95 2.33 -46.31 -21.75
C PRO A 95 2.99 -46.64 -23.09
N GLY A 96 3.69 -45.66 -23.68
CA GLY A 96 4.65 -45.88 -24.77
C GLY A 96 6.08 -45.94 -24.22
N THR A 97 6.88 -46.92 -24.67
CA THR A 97 8.20 -47.21 -24.09
C THR A 97 9.36 -46.79 -24.99
N ARG A 98 10.38 -46.12 -24.40
CA ARG A 98 11.76 -45.98 -24.93
C ARG A 98 11.89 -45.14 -26.23
N SER A 99 13.05 -44.56 -26.56
CA SER A 99 14.28 -44.23 -25.79
C SER A 99 15.15 -43.24 -26.59
N THR A 100 16.03 -42.50 -25.91
CA THR A 100 17.32 -41.96 -26.40
C THR A 100 17.43 -41.37 -27.82
N THR A 101 17.83 -40.10 -27.89
CA THR A 101 19.18 -39.78 -28.41
C THR A 101 19.66 -38.42 -27.92
N THR A 102 20.97 -38.21 -27.96
CA THR A 102 21.66 -37.00 -27.47
C THR A 102 21.97 -36.03 -28.60
N ARG A 103 21.91 -34.73 -28.33
CA ARG A 103 22.95 -33.80 -28.80
C ARG A 103 23.02 -32.47 -28.05
N SER A 104 24.23 -32.18 -27.57
CA SER A 104 24.78 -30.82 -27.49
C SER A 104 25.06 -30.30 -28.93
N THR A 105 25.41 -29.05 -29.21
CA THR A 105 25.91 -27.89 -28.44
C THR A 105 25.07 -26.65 -28.85
N GLY A 106 25.30 -25.39 -28.43
CA GLY A 106 26.32 -24.74 -27.63
C GLY A 106 26.10 -23.21 -27.70
N ARG A 107 26.70 -22.43 -26.79
CA ARG A 107 26.60 -20.96 -26.85
C ARG A 107 27.53 -20.41 -27.95
N ASN A 108 27.12 -19.31 -28.59
CA ASN A 108 28.08 -18.35 -29.15
C ASN A 108 27.64 -16.93 -28.79
N SER A 109 28.59 -16.00 -28.70
CA SER A 109 28.41 -14.67 -28.12
C SER A 109 29.34 -13.65 -28.75
N GLY A 110 28.76 -12.62 -29.40
CA GLY A 110 29.48 -11.57 -30.12
C GLY A 110 29.00 -11.39 -31.58
N SER A 111 29.19 -10.24 -32.23
CA SER A 111 29.79 -9.00 -31.70
C SER A 111 29.48 -7.73 -32.53
N ARG A 112 29.30 -6.59 -31.82
CA ARG A 112 29.76 -5.20 -32.16
C ARG A 112 29.19 -4.43 -33.38
N ARG A 113 28.55 -3.27 -33.07
CA ARG A 113 28.58 -1.95 -33.81
C ARG A 113 27.88 -1.96 -35.19
N ARG A 114 27.52 -0.85 -35.87
CA ARG A 114 27.56 0.65 -35.72
C ARG A 114 26.28 1.20 -36.46
N THR A 115 25.78 2.45 -36.45
CA THR A 115 26.20 3.81 -36.02
C THR A 115 24.95 4.66 -35.67
N GLN A 116 25.07 5.98 -35.44
CA GLN A 116 23.97 6.95 -35.37
C GLN A 116 23.46 7.40 -36.75
N ALA A 117 22.20 7.84 -36.79
CA ALA A 117 21.61 8.92 -37.59
C ALA A 117 20.26 9.29 -36.93
N GLY A 118 19.72 10.51 -36.93
CA GLY A 118 20.21 11.83 -37.36
C GLY A 118 19.17 12.90 -36.93
N GLU A 119 19.50 14.20 -36.95
CA GLU A 119 18.59 15.25 -36.44
C GLU A 119 17.39 15.61 -37.35
N ALA A 120 16.28 16.02 -36.70
CA ALA A 120 15.28 17.02 -37.12
C ALA A 120 14.42 17.31 -35.86
N ASP A 121 14.49 18.46 -35.19
CA ASP A 121 14.05 19.82 -35.58
C ASP A 121 12.53 19.97 -35.71
N GLY A 122 11.95 20.91 -34.95
CA GLY A 122 10.52 21.17 -34.81
C GLY A 122 10.19 21.90 -33.51
#